data_AF-A0A941D388-F1
#
_entry.id   AF-A0A941D388-F1
#
_cell.length_a   1.000
_cell.length_b   1.000
_cell.length_c   1.000
_cell.angle_alpha   90.00
_cell.angle_beta   90.00
_cell.angle_gamma   90.00
#
_symmetry.space_group_name_H-M   'P 1'
#
loop_
_entity.id
_entity.type
_entity.pdbx_description
1 polymer ?
#
loop_
_entity_poly.entity_id
_entity_poly.type
_entity_poly.pdbx_seq_one_letter_code
_entity_poly.pdbx_strand_id
1 'polypeptide(L)'
;MLKEEIGDRASEIIWRGRQWIVTNFGLETLGDPFPYEVAATRLTEGWQGADESLLAWPMELAGKTWVDYRDFVTAYLVALGVHQEAYSPVDVATIKASLNEGRAMWEATKAEMLGDMDDD
;
A
#
# COMPACT_ATOMS: atom_id res chain seq x y z
N MET A 1 -24.63 -18.66 2.02
CA MET A 1 -24.23 -18.49 0.61
C MET A 1 -24.00 -17.01 0.40
N LEU A 2 -22.79 -16.53 0.72
CA LEU A 2 -22.41 -15.13 0.53
C LEU A 2 -21.66 -15.08 -0.80
N LYS A 3 -22.35 -14.62 -1.85
CA LYS A 3 -21.68 -14.10 -3.03
C LYS A 3 -21.24 -12.69 -2.65
N GLU A 4 -20.01 -12.55 -2.16
CA GLU A 4 -19.36 -11.25 -2.16
C GLU A 4 -19.21 -10.84 -3.63
N GLU A 5 -19.94 -9.80 -4.02
CA GLU A 5 -19.92 -9.22 -5.36
C GLU A 5 -18.55 -8.56 -5.58
N ILE A 6 -17.55 -9.37 -5.93
CA ILE A 6 -16.36 -8.89 -6.62
C ILE A 6 -16.85 -8.52 -8.02
N GLY A 7 -17.11 -7.23 -8.24
CA GLY A 7 -17.66 -6.71 -9.50
C GLY A 7 -16.84 -7.15 -10.71
N ASP A 8 -17.45 -7.97 -11.57
CA ASP A 8 -17.21 -8.33 -12.99
C ASP A 8 -15.79 -8.43 -13.60
N ARG A 9 -14.73 -8.26 -12.80
CA ARG A 9 -13.34 -8.64 -13.05
C ARG A 9 -12.75 -9.06 -11.72
N ALA A 10 -13.14 -10.23 -11.23
CA ALA A 10 -12.46 -10.82 -10.08
C ALA A 10 -11.03 -11.19 -10.50
N SER A 11 -10.13 -10.23 -10.35
CA SER A 11 -8.69 -10.42 -10.45
C SER A 11 -8.33 -11.62 -9.57
N GLU A 12 -7.63 -12.61 -10.14
CA GLU A 12 -7.27 -13.82 -9.39
C GLU A 12 -6.43 -13.43 -8.18
N ILE A 13 -6.86 -13.82 -6.98
CA ILE A 13 -6.14 -13.50 -5.74
C ILE A 13 -4.91 -14.40 -5.65
N ILE A 14 -3.73 -13.76 -5.65
CA ILE A 14 -2.42 -14.41 -5.54
C ILE A 14 -1.99 -14.47 -4.07
N TRP A 15 -2.27 -13.42 -3.30
CA TRP A 15 -2.00 -13.35 -1.87
C TRP A 15 -3.06 -12.52 -1.14
N ARG A 16 -3.32 -12.84 0.13
CA ARG A 16 -4.33 -12.16 0.94
C ARG A 16 -3.83 -11.86 2.35
N GLY A 17 -3.92 -10.59 2.72
CA GLY A 17 -3.71 -10.05 4.05
C GLY A 17 -5.02 -9.76 4.77
N ARG A 18 -4.97 -8.83 5.73
CA ARG A 18 -6.12 -8.39 6.54
C ARG A 18 -6.99 -7.37 5.81
N GLN A 19 -6.36 -6.36 5.25
CA GLN A 19 -6.98 -5.26 4.50
C GLN A 19 -6.57 -5.30 3.03
N TRP A 20 -5.40 -5.87 2.68
CA TRP A 20 -4.86 -5.84 1.33
C TRP A 20 -4.81 -7.22 0.69
N ILE A 21 -5.02 -7.28 -0.61
CA ILE A 21 -4.83 -8.45 -1.47
C ILE A 21 -3.87 -8.11 -2.60
N VAL A 22 -3.08 -9.09 -3.01
CA VAL A 22 -2.34 -9.06 -4.27
C VAL A 22 -3.10 -9.92 -5.26
N THR A 23 -3.39 -9.35 -6.41
CA THR A 23 -4.11 -10.02 -7.49
C THR A 23 -3.30 -10.00 -8.78
N ASN A 24 -3.80 -10.58 -9.85
CA ASN A 24 -3.19 -10.45 -11.18
C ASN A 24 -3.20 -9.01 -11.74
N PHE A 25 -4.05 -8.12 -11.19
CA PHE A 25 -4.05 -6.69 -11.54
C PHE A 25 -2.91 -5.93 -10.83
N GLY A 26 -2.63 -6.26 -9.57
CA GLY A 26 -1.67 -5.54 -8.74
C GLY A 26 -1.98 -5.71 -7.26
N LEU A 27 -2.23 -4.59 -6.58
CA LEU A 27 -2.55 -4.53 -5.16
C LEU A 27 -3.90 -3.86 -4.94
N GLU A 28 -4.79 -4.45 -4.16
CA GLU A 28 -6.16 -3.97 -3.94
C GLU A 28 -6.56 -4.09 -2.46
N THR A 29 -7.49 -3.26 -1.98
CA THR A 29 -8.09 -3.41 -0.65
C THR A 29 -9.24 -4.42 -0.64
N LEU A 30 -9.43 -5.10 0.50
CA LEU A 30 -10.55 -5.97 0.78
C LEU A 30 -11.78 -5.13 1.14
N GLY A 31 -12.52 -4.71 0.13
CA GLY A 31 -13.88 -4.21 0.27
C GLY A 31 -14.03 -2.75 0.71
N ASP A 32 -15.26 -2.43 1.14
CA ASP A 32 -15.73 -1.11 1.52
C ASP A 32 -15.35 -0.72 2.97
N PRO A 33 -15.30 0.58 3.30
CA PRO A 33 -15.79 1.73 2.51
C PRO A 33 -14.74 2.43 1.64
N PHE A 34 -13.49 1.96 1.63
CA PHE A 34 -12.41 2.62 0.89
C PHE A 34 -11.75 1.66 -0.10
N PRO A 35 -12.41 1.40 -1.25
CA PRO A 35 -11.78 0.65 -2.33
C PRO A 35 -10.55 1.43 -2.82
N TYR A 36 -9.40 0.77 -2.79
CA TYR A 36 -8.14 1.33 -3.27
C TYR A 36 -7.42 0.28 -4.08
N GLU A 37 -6.90 0.68 -5.23
CA GLU A 37 -6.25 -0.20 -6.17
C GLU A 37 -4.96 0.44 -6.70
N VAL A 38 -3.91 -0.37 -6.82
CA VAL A 38 -2.63 0.00 -7.38
C VAL A 38 -2.28 -1.03 -8.44
N ALA A 39 -2.36 -0.62 -9.71
CA ALA A 39 -1.98 -1.48 -10.82
C ALA A 39 -0.51 -1.92 -10.70
N ALA A 40 -0.22 -3.15 -11.10
CA ALA A 40 1.13 -3.73 -11.09
C ALA A 40 2.17 -2.82 -11.77
N THR A 41 1.79 -2.18 -12.88
CA THR A 41 2.64 -1.24 -13.63
C THR A 41 2.99 0.04 -12.90
N ARG A 42 2.24 0.36 -11.83
CA ARG A 42 2.40 1.57 -11.03
C ARG A 42 3.15 1.31 -9.74
N LEU A 43 3.43 0.06 -9.36
CA LEU A 43 4.01 -0.28 -8.05
C LEU A 43 5.30 0.47 -7.74
N THR A 44 6.10 0.85 -8.74
CA THR A 44 7.36 1.59 -8.58
C THR A 44 7.27 3.06 -9.03
N GLU A 45 6.08 3.65 -9.01
CA GLU A 45 5.94 5.10 -9.24
C GLU A 45 6.78 5.89 -8.23
N GLY A 46 7.52 6.88 -8.73
CA GLY A 46 8.34 7.77 -7.92
C GLY A 46 7.50 8.78 -7.15
N TRP A 47 7.94 9.09 -5.94
CA TRP A 47 7.32 10.09 -5.09
C TRP A 47 7.52 11.50 -5.65
N GLN A 48 6.48 12.34 -5.58
CA GLN A 48 6.52 13.73 -6.06
C GLN A 48 6.69 14.75 -4.92
N GLY A 49 7.27 14.33 -3.79
CA GLY A 49 7.54 15.19 -2.64
C GLY A 49 8.97 15.72 -2.59
N ALA A 50 9.43 16.06 -1.38
CA ALA A 50 10.74 16.68 -1.17
C ALA A 50 11.92 15.76 -1.55
N ASP A 51 11.74 14.44 -1.45
CA ASP A 51 12.72 13.44 -1.88
C ASP A 51 12.13 12.57 -3.01
N GLU A 52 12.46 12.95 -4.24
CA GLU A 52 12.03 12.26 -5.47
C GLU A 52 12.71 10.89 -5.65
N SER A 53 13.66 10.52 -4.78
CA SER A 53 14.29 9.19 -4.80
C SER A 53 13.42 8.09 -4.18
N LEU A 54 12.33 8.47 -3.50
CA LEU A 54 11.42 7.56 -2.83
C LEU A 54 10.32 7.05 -3.78
N LEU A 55 9.69 5.94 -3.42
CA LEU A 55 8.51 5.40 -4.09
C LEU A 55 7.24 6.04 -3.52
N ALA A 56 6.28 6.33 -4.39
CA ALA A 56 5.07 7.06 -4.04
C ALA A 56 4.17 6.29 -3.07
N TRP A 57 3.89 5.01 -3.31
CA TRP A 57 2.89 4.27 -2.55
C TRP A 57 3.20 4.12 -1.05
N PRO A 58 4.44 3.79 -0.64
CA PRO A 58 4.81 3.84 0.78
C PRO A 58 4.55 5.19 1.44
N MET A 59 4.71 6.29 0.71
CA MET A 59 4.52 7.65 1.22
C MET A 59 3.05 8.04 1.25
N GLU A 60 2.32 7.83 0.14
CA GLU A 60 0.91 8.20 0.01
C GLU A 60 0.00 7.48 1.01
N LEU A 61 0.27 6.19 1.27
CA LEU A 61 -0.56 5.38 2.16
C LEU A 61 -0.18 5.54 3.63
N ALA A 62 1.02 6.00 3.94
CA ALA A 62 1.44 6.29 5.31
C ALA A 62 0.59 7.39 5.96
N GLY A 63 0.22 8.42 5.18
CA GLY A 63 -0.61 9.52 5.65
C GLY A 63 -2.11 9.21 5.73
N LYS A 64 -2.54 7.99 5.41
CA LYS A 64 -3.96 7.61 5.43
C LYS A 64 -4.27 6.79 6.67
N THR A 65 -5.10 7.33 7.56
CA THR A 65 -5.30 6.73 8.89
C THR A 65 -6.24 5.54 8.92
N TRP A 66 -7.03 5.37 7.86
CA TRP A 66 -7.83 4.17 7.64
C TRP A 66 -7.00 2.98 7.10
N VAL A 67 -5.75 3.20 6.69
CA VAL A 67 -4.89 2.15 6.14
C VAL A 67 -4.19 1.38 7.26
N ASP A 68 -4.35 0.06 7.28
CA ASP A 68 -3.45 -0.85 7.99
C ASP A 68 -2.11 -0.87 7.25
N TYR A 69 -1.24 0.09 7.60
CA TYR A 69 0.03 0.30 6.92
C TYR A 69 0.95 -0.92 7.02
N ARG A 70 0.86 -1.71 8.09
CA ARG A 70 1.69 -2.92 8.26
C ARG A 70 1.26 -4.02 7.30
N ASP A 71 -0.05 -4.20 7.14
CA ASP A 71 -0.60 -5.13 6.15
C ASP A 71 -0.28 -4.66 4.73
N PHE A 72 -0.41 -3.36 4.44
CA PHE A 72 0.02 -2.76 3.18
C PHE A 72 1.49 -3.07 2.86
N VAL A 73 2.45 -2.81 3.77
CA VAL A 73 3.88 -3.06 3.50
C VAL A 73 4.13 -4.51 3.13
N THR A 74 3.46 -5.44 3.82
CA THR A 74 3.58 -6.88 3.51
C THR A 74 3.04 -7.18 2.12
N ALA A 75 1.84 -6.70 1.83
CA ALA A 75 1.17 -6.91 0.55
C ALA A 75 1.94 -6.28 -0.61
N TYR A 76 2.50 -5.08 -0.41
CA TYR A 76 3.30 -4.36 -1.38
C TYR A 76 4.60 -5.10 -1.72
N LEU A 77 5.31 -5.63 -0.71
CA LEU A 77 6.50 -6.45 -0.95
C LEU A 77 6.18 -7.75 -1.71
N VAL A 78 5.03 -8.38 -1.40
CA VAL A 78 4.54 -9.53 -2.17
C VAL A 78 4.21 -9.13 -3.61
N ALA A 79 3.53 -8.00 -3.81
CA ALA A 79 3.16 -7.49 -5.13
C ALA A 79 4.40 -7.20 -5.99
N LEU A 80 5.44 -6.57 -5.43
CA LEU A 80 6.72 -6.38 -6.11
C LEU A 80 7.33 -7.74 -6.50
N GLY A 81 7.33 -8.72 -5.58
CA GLY A 81 7.86 -10.05 -5.86
C GLY A 81 7.10 -10.81 -6.95
N VAL A 82 5.78 -10.63 -7.05
CA VAL A 82 4.91 -11.33 -8.01
C VAL A 82 4.94 -10.66 -9.39
N HIS A 83 4.97 -9.32 -9.42
CA HIS A 83 4.77 -8.52 -10.63
C HIS A 83 6.07 -7.93 -11.20
N GLN A 84 7.21 -8.58 -10.99
CA GLN A 84 8.55 -8.06 -11.36
C GLN A 84 8.69 -7.69 -12.84
N GLU A 85 7.88 -8.28 -13.72
CA GLU A 85 7.88 -8.02 -15.16
C GLU A 85 6.97 -6.86 -15.58
N ALA A 86 6.14 -6.34 -14.67
CA ALA A 86 5.14 -5.32 -14.97
C ALA A 86 5.64 -3.87 -14.81
N TYR A 87 6.77 -3.66 -14.15
CA TYR A 87 7.27 -2.33 -13.80
C TYR A 87 8.78 -2.18 -14.05
N SER A 88 9.27 -0.94 -14.06
CA SER A 88 10.70 -0.64 -14.22
C SER A 88 11.50 -1.12 -13.02
N PRO A 89 12.61 -1.86 -13.19
CA PRO A 89 13.42 -2.33 -12.08
C PRO A 89 13.78 -1.20 -11.09
N VAL A 90 13.54 -1.44 -9.81
CA VAL A 90 13.90 -0.56 -8.71
C VAL A 90 14.90 -1.28 -7.82
N ASP A 91 15.89 -0.55 -7.30
CA ASP A 91 16.86 -1.15 -6.41
C ASP A 91 16.29 -1.37 -5.00
N VAL A 92 16.87 -2.35 -4.31
CA VAL A 92 16.45 -2.74 -2.96
C VAL A 92 16.68 -1.63 -1.94
N ALA A 93 17.64 -0.73 -2.15
CA ALA A 93 17.92 0.37 -1.24
C ALA A 93 16.80 1.42 -1.30
N THR A 94 16.32 1.78 -2.49
CA THR A 94 15.16 2.65 -2.72
C THR A 94 13.89 2.06 -2.11
N ILE A 95 13.62 0.76 -2.29
CA ILE A 95 12.48 0.11 -1.64
C ILE A 95 12.59 0.26 -0.12
N LYS A 96 13.75 -0.06 0.46
CA LYS A 96 13.97 0.04 1.91
C LYS A 96 13.85 1.47 2.43
N ALA A 97 14.42 2.45 1.74
CA ALA A 97 14.33 3.85 2.10
C ALA A 97 12.87 4.32 2.13
N SER A 98 12.11 3.99 1.08
CA SER A 98 10.69 4.37 0.96
C SER A 98 9.83 3.75 2.05
N LEU A 99 10.05 2.47 2.38
CA LEU A 99 9.32 1.79 3.45
C LEU A 99 9.68 2.30 4.85
N ASN A 100 10.93 2.72 5.06
CA ASN A 100 11.36 3.30 6.33
C ASN A 100 10.78 4.69 6.53
N GLU A 101 10.84 5.53 5.49
CA GLU A 101 10.30 6.89 5.54
C GLU A 101 8.77 6.87 5.70
N GLY A 102 8.08 6.05 4.91
CA GLY A 102 6.64 5.90 5.06
C GLY A 102 6.24 5.32 6.42
N ARG A 103 7.04 4.42 7.01
CA ARG A 103 6.81 3.97 8.39
C ARG A 103 6.96 5.10 9.41
N ALA A 104 8.00 5.92 9.30
CA ALA A 104 8.22 7.06 10.19
C ALA A 104 7.06 8.06 10.09
N MET A 105 6.60 8.35 8.87
CA MET A 105 5.43 9.19 8.62
C MET A 105 4.16 8.61 9.26
N TRP A 106 3.88 7.31 9.03
CA TRP A 106 2.71 6.65 9.60
C TRP A 106 2.72 6.67 11.14
N GLU A 107 3.88 6.47 11.76
CA GLU A 107 4.04 6.54 13.21
C GLU A 107 3.81 7.96 13.74
N ALA A 108 4.29 8.98 13.04
CA ALA A 108 4.04 10.39 13.38
C ALA A 108 2.55 10.74 13.27
N THR A 109 1.90 10.42 12.14
CA THR A 109 0.46 10.64 11.93
C THR A 109 -0.39 9.94 12.99
N LYS A 110 -0.01 8.71 13.36
CA LYS A 110 -0.70 7.97 14.41
C LYS A 110 -0.52 8.62 15.80
N ALA A 111 0.67 9.14 16.09
CA ALA A 111 0.95 9.78 17.37
C ALA A 111 0.18 11.10 17.54
N GLU A 112 0.10 11.92 16.49
CA GLU A 112 -0.69 13.16 16.49
C GLU A 112 -2.16 12.87 16.81
N MET A 113 -2.76 11.86 16.17
CA MET A 113 -4.16 11.50 16.42
C MET A 113 -4.45 10.97 17.83
N LEU A 114 -3.47 10.32 18.47
CA LEU A 114 -3.63 9.83 19.84
C LEU A 114 -3.38 10.93 20.86
N GLY A 115 -2.53 11.91 20.56
CA GLY A 115 -2.27 13.07 21.41
C GLY A 115 -3.46 14.02 21.53
N ASP A 116 -4.22 14.20 20.45
CA ASP A 116 -5.40 15.10 20.42
C ASP A 116 -6.62 14.55 21.21
N MET A 117 -6.57 13.31 21.71
CA MET A 117 -7.70 12.65 22.40
C MET A 117 -7.60 12.71 23.93
N ASP A 118 -6.48 13.19 24.49
CA ASP A 118 -6.23 13.26 25.95
C ASP A 118 -6.53 14.66 26.55
N ASP A 119 -7.02 15.62 25.76
CA ASP A 119 -7.25 17.02 26.18
C ASP A 119 -8.73 17.43 26.37
N ASP A 120 -9.70 16.50 26.31
CA ASP A 120 -11.15 16.73 26.54
C ASP A 120 -11.69 16.04 27.81
#